data_AF-A0A8T0DLN9-F1
#
_entry.id   AF-A0A8T0DLN9-F1
#
_cell.length_a   1.000
_cell.length_b   1.000
_cell.length_c   1.000
_cell.angle_alpha   90.00
_cell.angle_beta   90.00
_cell.angle_gamma   90.00
#
_symmetry.space_group_name_H-M   'P 1'
#
loop_
_entity.id
_entity.type
_entity.pdbx_description
1 polymer ?
#
loop_
_entity_poly.entity_id
_entity_poly.type
_entity_poly.pdbx_seq_one_letter_code
_entity_poly.pdbx_strand_id
1 'polypeptide(L)'
;MSEIELLVNEIGIQVGLLTNQLKEEKAHLAEVQNKLSSLTKEAESKTHSKALLEDEIKELEAIYFRETKHDKEIEEAATAFAGQSAYLRKALDDVRRSNEKLRLERMSFIADCRKKLKIYDDYIWGNEKLKMFLELWNSKSSSNFQLTELPSAIRETAQKLVKYYDTPIESTLETALSASNLNENKENTTFSLDQPTNCDPVMNVGVLEECHVNTELENSDVAFGSQIVDSSRLRMSILDTSLIPTKGTAHKGDETGSESMLLDEPTVEPSIDTTSY
;
A
#
# COMPACT_ATOMS: atom_id res chain seq x y z
N MET A 1 -98.22 -89.92 -10.50
CA MET A 1 -97.71 -88.98 -9.48
C MET A 1 -98.83 -88.02 -9.13
N SER A 2 -99.04 -87.77 -7.84
CA SER A 2 -100.03 -86.80 -7.36
C SER A 2 -99.57 -85.38 -7.70
N GLU A 3 -100.51 -84.44 -7.92
CA GLU A 3 -100.23 -83.01 -8.15
C GLU A 3 -99.35 -82.41 -7.02
N ILE A 4 -99.49 -82.95 -5.81
CA ILE A 4 -98.68 -82.63 -4.64
C ILE A 4 -97.20 -83.01 -4.84
N GLU A 5 -96.90 -84.15 -5.47
CA GLU A 5 -95.52 -84.60 -5.71
C GLU A 5 -94.80 -83.71 -6.74
N LEU A 6 -95.53 -83.25 -7.77
CA LEU A 6 -95.01 -82.28 -8.74
C LEU A 6 -94.69 -80.94 -8.08
N LEU A 7 -95.58 -80.44 -7.22
CA LEU A 7 -95.38 -79.19 -6.50
C LEU A 7 -94.19 -79.27 -5.54
N VAL A 8 -94.05 -80.39 -4.81
CA VAL A 8 -92.91 -80.61 -3.89
C VAL A 8 -91.58 -80.66 -4.66
N ASN A 9 -91.54 -81.30 -5.83
CA ASN A 9 -90.34 -81.32 -6.67
C ASN A 9 -89.99 -79.93 -7.22
N GLU A 10 -90.96 -79.17 -7.72
CA GLU A 10 -90.76 -77.81 -8.22
C GLU A 10 -90.26 -76.87 -7.10
N ILE A 11 -90.86 -76.95 -5.90
CA ILE A 11 -90.38 -76.22 -4.73
C ILE A 11 -88.95 -76.63 -4.38
N GLY A 12 -88.62 -77.93 -4.42
CA GLY A 12 -87.28 -78.43 -4.18
C GLY A 12 -86.25 -77.87 -5.17
N ILE A 13 -86.59 -77.79 -6.46
CA ILE A 13 -85.75 -77.21 -7.51
C ILE A 13 -85.53 -75.72 -7.26
N GLN A 14 -86.60 -74.96 -6.98
CA GLN A 14 -86.51 -73.52 -6.73
C GLN A 14 -85.71 -73.21 -5.46
N VAL A 15 -85.91 -73.97 -4.37
CA VAL A 15 -85.11 -73.86 -3.15
C VAL A 15 -83.64 -74.18 -3.44
N GLY A 16 -83.34 -75.18 -4.27
CA GLY A 16 -81.99 -75.50 -4.70
C GLY A 16 -81.32 -74.35 -5.48
N LEU A 17 -82.05 -73.74 -6.43
CA LEU A 17 -81.57 -72.59 -7.20
C LEU A 17 -81.31 -71.38 -6.30
N LEU A 18 -82.24 -71.04 -5.42
CA LEU A 18 -82.10 -69.93 -4.47
C LEU A 18 -80.92 -70.16 -3.51
N THR A 19 -80.71 -71.40 -3.07
CA THR A 19 -79.59 -71.76 -2.19
C THR A 19 -78.24 -71.58 -2.90
N ASN A 20 -78.16 -71.98 -4.17
CA ASN A 20 -76.94 -71.79 -4.98
C ASN A 20 -76.66 -70.31 -5.23
N GLN A 21 -77.67 -69.51 -5.58
CA GLN A 21 -77.54 -68.07 -5.74
C GLN A 21 -77.10 -67.40 -4.43
N LEU A 22 -77.70 -67.77 -3.30
CA LEU A 22 -77.29 -67.25 -1.99
C LEU A 22 -75.81 -67.57 -1.68
N LYS A 23 -75.35 -68.77 -2.06
CA LYS A 23 -73.96 -69.19 -1.86
C LYS A 23 -72.99 -68.38 -2.74
N GLU A 24 -73.36 -68.12 -3.98
CA GLU A 24 -72.59 -67.32 -4.93
C GLU A 24 -72.51 -65.85 -4.48
N GLU A 25 -73.64 -65.24 -4.12
CA GLU A 25 -73.70 -63.88 -3.58
C GLU A 25 -72.88 -63.73 -2.29
N LYS A 26 -72.91 -64.74 -1.41
CA LYS A 26 -72.09 -64.75 -0.19
C LYS A 26 -70.59 -64.81 -0.52
N ALA A 27 -70.19 -65.58 -1.53
CA ALA A 27 -68.80 -65.65 -1.97
C ALA A 27 -68.35 -64.33 -2.60
N HIS A 28 -69.18 -63.74 -3.45
CA HIS A 28 -68.93 -62.44 -4.07
C HIS A 28 -68.83 -61.33 -3.02
N LEU A 29 -69.72 -61.29 -2.02
CA LEU A 29 -69.68 -60.31 -0.95
C LEU A 29 -68.40 -60.42 -0.10
N ALA A 30 -67.92 -61.64 0.15
CA ALA A 30 -66.63 -61.84 0.82
C ALA A 30 -65.45 -61.32 -0.02
N GLU A 31 -65.48 -61.50 -1.34
CA GLU A 31 -64.45 -60.95 -2.25
C GLU A 31 -64.45 -59.42 -2.25
N VAL A 32 -65.64 -58.80 -2.33
CA VAL A 32 -65.79 -57.34 -2.29
C VAL A 32 -65.33 -56.78 -0.94
N GLN A 33 -65.66 -57.44 0.17
CA GLN A 33 -65.20 -57.03 1.49
C GLN A 33 -63.67 -57.09 1.63
N ASN A 34 -63.03 -58.12 1.06
CA ASN A 34 -61.58 -58.22 1.01
C ASN A 34 -60.97 -57.10 0.16
N LYS A 35 -61.52 -56.82 -1.04
CA LYS A 35 -61.07 -55.70 -1.89
C LYS A 35 -61.20 -54.35 -1.19
N LEU A 36 -62.32 -54.11 -0.50
CA LEU A 36 -62.54 -52.89 0.27
C LEU A 36 -61.48 -52.74 1.36
N SER A 37 -61.20 -53.80 2.12
CA SER A 37 -60.17 -53.77 3.18
C SER A 37 -58.77 -53.47 2.64
N SER A 38 -58.44 -53.99 1.46
CA SER A 38 -57.17 -53.72 0.77
C SER A 38 -57.08 -52.25 0.35
N LEU A 39 -58.15 -51.72 -0.25
CA LEU A 39 -58.20 -50.33 -0.69
C LEU A 39 -58.13 -49.36 0.50
N THR A 40 -58.77 -49.67 1.63
CA THR A 40 -58.65 -48.86 2.85
C THR A 40 -57.21 -48.80 3.33
N LYS A 41 -56.51 -49.94 3.41
CA LYS A 41 -55.09 -49.96 3.80
C LYS A 41 -54.20 -49.20 2.84
N GLU A 42 -54.44 -49.32 1.53
CA GLU A 42 -53.70 -48.58 0.52
C GLU A 42 -53.95 -47.06 0.63
N ALA A 43 -55.20 -46.65 0.87
CA ALA A 43 -55.54 -45.25 1.09
C ALA A 43 -54.85 -44.69 2.34
N GLU A 44 -54.89 -45.41 3.47
CA GLU A 44 -54.18 -45.04 4.69
C GLU A 44 -52.67 -44.91 4.46
N SER A 45 -52.06 -45.89 3.79
CA SER A 45 -50.63 -45.82 3.43
C SER A 45 -50.31 -44.60 2.57
N LYS A 46 -51.14 -44.29 1.56
CA LYS A 46 -50.94 -43.11 0.70
C LYS A 46 -51.09 -41.81 1.49
N THR A 47 -52.06 -41.73 2.42
CA THR A 47 -52.22 -40.54 3.27
C THR A 47 -51.01 -40.33 4.18
N HIS A 48 -50.44 -41.41 4.72
CA HIS A 48 -49.23 -41.31 5.54
C HIS A 48 -48.01 -40.90 4.72
N SER A 49 -47.79 -41.51 3.54
CA SER A 49 -46.70 -41.11 2.63
C SER A 49 -46.85 -39.66 2.16
N LYS A 50 -48.07 -39.20 1.90
CA LYS A 50 -48.34 -37.81 1.54
C LYS A 50 -47.93 -36.85 2.67
N ALA A 51 -48.27 -37.17 3.92
CA ALA A 51 -47.89 -36.34 5.06
C ALA A 51 -46.36 -36.24 5.21
N LEU A 52 -45.65 -37.36 5.04
CA LEU A 52 -44.18 -37.37 5.09
C LEU A 52 -43.55 -36.48 3.99
N LEU A 53 -44.06 -36.57 2.77
CA LEU A 53 -43.58 -35.74 1.66
C LEU A 53 -43.88 -34.25 1.89
N GLU A 54 -45.04 -33.91 2.45
CA GLU A 54 -45.38 -32.53 2.79
C GLU A 54 -44.44 -31.94 3.84
N ASP A 55 -44.02 -32.73 4.83
CA ASP A 55 -43.07 -32.28 5.84
C ASP A 55 -41.64 -32.17 5.29
N GLU A 56 -41.21 -33.10 4.43
CA GLU A 56 -39.92 -33.01 3.74
C GLU A 56 -39.84 -31.78 2.82
N ILE A 57 -40.92 -31.48 2.09
CA ILE A 57 -41.00 -30.27 1.25
C ILE A 57 -40.84 -29.00 2.11
N LYS A 58 -41.52 -28.91 3.25
CA LYS A 58 -41.38 -27.75 4.16
C LYS A 58 -39.96 -27.61 4.70
N GLU A 59 -39.31 -28.72 5.04
CA GLU A 59 -37.93 -28.69 5.52
C GLU A 59 -36.98 -28.22 4.41
N LEU A 60 -37.12 -28.74 3.19
CA LEU A 60 -36.33 -28.32 2.04
C LEU A 60 -36.55 -26.83 1.74
N GLU A 61 -37.79 -26.34 1.72
CA GLU A 61 -38.10 -24.92 1.56
C GLU A 61 -37.38 -24.08 2.62
N ALA A 62 -37.44 -24.48 3.90
CA ALA A 62 -36.77 -23.76 4.98
C ALA A 62 -35.24 -23.71 4.85
N ILE A 63 -34.62 -24.75 4.27
CA ILE A 63 -33.18 -24.80 4.01
C ILE A 63 -32.83 -23.90 2.82
N TYR A 64 -33.49 -24.06 1.67
CA TYR A 64 -33.21 -23.28 0.45
C TYR A 64 -33.43 -21.78 0.65
N PHE A 65 -34.51 -21.38 1.33
CA PHE A 65 -34.76 -19.96 1.60
C PHE A 65 -33.79 -19.36 2.64
N ARG A 66 -33.15 -20.18 3.47
CA ARG A 66 -32.08 -19.71 4.37
C ARG A 66 -30.76 -19.53 3.63
N GLU A 67 -30.41 -20.46 2.76
CA GLU A 67 -29.19 -20.43 1.96
C GLU A 67 -29.16 -19.20 1.05
N THR A 68 -30.27 -18.92 0.36
CA THR A 68 -30.43 -17.71 -0.46
C THR A 68 -30.25 -16.40 0.33
N LYS A 69 -30.66 -16.36 1.60
CA LYS A 69 -30.41 -15.20 2.46
C LYS A 69 -28.93 -15.07 2.82
N HIS A 70 -28.27 -16.19 3.11
CA HIS A 70 -26.85 -16.21 3.45
C HIS A 70 -25.97 -15.80 2.27
N ASP A 71 -26.30 -16.26 1.05
CA ASP A 71 -25.61 -15.87 -0.17
C ASP A 71 -25.65 -14.35 -0.40
N LYS A 72 -26.82 -13.74 -0.16
CA LYS A 72 -26.98 -12.29 -0.27
C LYS A 72 -26.13 -11.54 0.76
N GLU A 73 -26.09 -12.00 2.00
CA GLU A 73 -25.24 -11.41 3.06
C GLU A 73 -23.75 -11.52 2.71
N ILE A 74 -23.32 -12.65 2.12
CA ILE A 74 -21.94 -12.84 1.63
C ILE A 74 -21.63 -11.89 0.47
N GLU A 75 -22.55 -11.72 -0.47
CA GLU A 75 -22.38 -10.80 -1.61
C GLU A 75 -22.26 -9.34 -1.15
N GLU A 76 -23.11 -8.91 -0.20
CA GLU A 76 -23.04 -7.59 0.43
C GLU A 76 -21.70 -7.39 1.17
N ALA A 77 -21.23 -8.41 1.91
CA ALA A 77 -19.93 -8.35 2.57
C ALA A 77 -18.76 -8.29 1.57
N ALA A 78 -18.83 -9.06 0.48
CA ALA A 78 -17.80 -9.09 -0.56
C ALA A 78 -17.70 -7.74 -1.29
N THR A 79 -18.83 -7.11 -1.60
CA THR A 79 -18.87 -5.78 -2.22
C THR A 79 -18.35 -4.69 -1.27
N ALA A 80 -18.73 -4.73 0.01
CA ALA A 80 -18.19 -3.83 1.02
C ALA A 80 -16.67 -3.98 1.18
N PHE A 81 -16.16 -5.21 1.23
CA PHE A 81 -14.74 -5.51 1.32
C PHE A 81 -13.97 -5.04 0.07
N ALA A 82 -14.54 -5.24 -1.13
CA ALA A 82 -13.95 -4.75 -2.38
C ALA A 82 -13.84 -3.21 -2.37
N GLY A 83 -14.87 -2.51 -1.88
CA GLY A 83 -14.86 -1.06 -1.70
C GLY A 83 -13.77 -0.59 -0.73
N GLN A 84 -13.66 -1.23 0.43
CA GLN A 84 -12.60 -0.93 1.40
C GLN A 84 -11.19 -1.20 0.82
N SER A 85 -11.02 -2.33 0.12
CA SER A 85 -9.75 -2.68 -0.53
C SER A 85 -9.35 -1.64 -1.59
N ALA A 86 -10.31 -1.15 -2.37
CA ALA A 86 -10.07 -0.09 -3.35
C ALA A 86 -9.66 1.24 -2.68
N TYR A 87 -10.32 1.62 -1.58
CA TYR A 87 -9.97 2.80 -0.80
C TYR A 87 -8.55 2.71 -0.23
N LEU A 88 -8.21 1.57 0.39
CA LEU A 88 -6.88 1.33 0.95
C LEU A 88 -5.78 1.35 -0.13
N ARG A 89 -6.06 0.79 -1.31
CA ARG A 89 -5.13 0.83 -2.45
C ARG A 89 -4.87 2.27 -2.90
N LYS A 90 -5.92 3.09 -3.00
CA LYS A 90 -5.79 4.51 -3.33
C LYS A 90 -4.98 5.27 -2.28
N ALA A 91 -5.27 5.07 -1.00
CA ALA A 91 -4.54 5.70 0.10
C ALA A 91 -3.05 5.32 0.09
N LEU A 92 -2.74 4.05 -0.19
CA LEU A 92 -1.36 3.58 -0.33
C LEU A 92 -0.63 4.29 -1.48
N ASP A 93 -1.30 4.46 -2.63
CA ASP A 93 -0.72 5.14 -3.79
C ASP A 93 -0.55 6.65 -3.54
N ASP A 94 -1.47 7.29 -2.82
CA ASP A 94 -1.33 8.67 -2.36
C ASP A 94 -0.12 8.84 -1.42
N VAL A 95 0.05 7.94 -0.46
CA VAL A 95 1.22 7.94 0.45
C VAL A 95 2.52 7.74 -0.33
N ARG A 96 2.57 6.80 -1.29
CA ARG A 96 3.74 6.58 -2.14
C ARG A 96 4.12 7.83 -2.94
N ARG A 97 3.13 8.48 -3.58
CA ARG A 97 3.35 9.72 -4.33
C ARG A 97 3.84 10.85 -3.44
N SER A 98 3.22 11.02 -2.27
CA SER A 98 3.61 12.04 -1.29
C SER A 98 5.04 11.82 -0.78
N ASN A 99 5.40 10.57 -0.48
CA ASN A 99 6.73 10.23 -0.01
C ASN A 99 7.80 10.51 -1.08
N GLU A 100 7.53 10.13 -2.33
CA GLU A 100 8.45 10.38 -3.44
C GLU A 100 8.64 11.88 -3.69
N LYS A 101 7.56 12.65 -3.63
CA LYS A 101 7.62 14.11 -3.74
C LYS A 101 8.52 14.71 -2.66
N LEU A 102 8.32 14.34 -1.38
CA LEU A 102 9.13 14.82 -0.27
C LEU A 102 10.60 14.41 -0.40
N ARG A 103 10.85 13.19 -0.89
CA ARG A 103 12.21 12.70 -1.16
C ARG A 103 12.93 13.58 -2.19
N LEU A 104 12.25 13.92 -3.29
CA LEU A 104 12.78 14.80 -4.34
C LEU A 104 13.02 16.23 -3.84
N GLU A 105 12.07 16.81 -3.11
CA GLU A 105 12.21 18.14 -2.49
C GLU A 105 13.40 18.18 -1.54
N ARG A 106 13.54 17.17 -0.66
CA ARG A 106 14.69 17.05 0.25
C ARG A 106 16.01 16.94 -0.51
N MET A 107 16.05 16.14 -1.58
CA MET A 107 17.26 16.02 -2.39
C MET A 107 17.62 17.34 -3.09
N SER A 108 16.64 18.06 -3.62
CA SER A 108 16.84 19.38 -4.24
C SER A 108 17.40 20.37 -3.21
N PHE A 109 16.79 20.44 -2.03
CA PHE A 109 17.23 21.32 -0.95
C PHE A 109 18.66 21.00 -0.51
N ILE A 110 19.00 19.72 -0.33
CA ILE A 110 20.37 19.30 0.01
C ILE A 110 21.36 19.69 -1.09
N ALA A 111 20.98 19.57 -2.37
CA ALA A 111 21.83 19.99 -3.48
C ALA A 111 22.09 21.50 -3.46
N ASP A 112 21.07 22.30 -3.18
CA ASP A 112 21.21 23.76 -3.03
C ASP A 112 22.10 24.14 -1.84
N CYS A 113 21.93 23.47 -0.69
CA CYS A 113 22.79 23.65 0.47
C CYS A 113 24.24 23.30 0.16
N ARG A 114 24.50 22.18 -0.53
CA ARG A 114 25.86 21.79 -0.96
C ARG A 114 26.47 22.81 -1.92
N LYS A 115 25.67 23.35 -2.84
CA LYS A 115 26.11 24.40 -3.77
C LYS A 115 26.48 25.68 -3.02
N LYS A 116 25.65 26.11 -2.06
CA LYS A 116 25.95 27.26 -1.20
C LYS A 116 27.19 27.03 -0.34
N LEU A 117 27.36 25.83 0.22
CA LEU A 117 28.53 25.48 1.02
C LEU A 117 29.81 25.57 0.18
N LYS A 118 29.82 24.99 -1.02
CA LYS A 118 30.95 25.09 -1.94
C LYS A 118 31.30 26.54 -2.27
N ILE A 119 30.28 27.37 -2.47
CA ILE A 119 30.44 28.80 -2.69
C ILE A 119 31.15 29.46 -1.50
N TYR A 120 30.75 29.15 -0.26
CA TYR A 120 31.41 29.66 0.94
C TYR A 120 32.85 29.14 1.10
N ASP A 121 33.11 27.86 0.79
CA ASP A 121 34.46 27.29 0.83
C ASP A 121 35.39 28.03 -0.14
N ASP A 122 34.93 28.31 -1.36
CA ASP A 122 35.68 29.09 -2.36
C ASP A 122 36.00 30.51 -1.83
N TYR A 123 35.11 31.11 -1.02
CA TYR A 123 35.34 32.42 -0.41
C TYR A 123 36.30 32.39 0.77
N ILE A 124 36.16 31.43 1.66
CA ILE A 124 37.09 31.22 2.77
C ILE A 124 38.50 31.06 2.21
N TRP A 125 38.64 30.25 1.16
CA TRP A 125 39.90 30.06 0.47
C TRP A 125 40.44 31.36 -0.16
N GLY A 126 39.59 32.11 -0.86
CA GLY A 126 39.95 33.40 -1.42
C GLY A 126 40.44 34.40 -0.37
N ASN A 127 39.73 34.49 0.76
CA ASN A 127 40.10 35.36 1.88
C ASN A 127 41.42 34.94 2.53
N GLU A 128 41.65 33.63 2.74
CA GLU A 128 42.90 33.15 3.31
C GLU A 128 44.09 33.46 2.38
N LYS A 129 43.90 33.35 1.07
CA LYS A 129 44.92 33.74 0.08
C LYS A 129 45.24 35.24 0.15
N LEU A 130 44.23 36.11 0.27
CA LEU A 130 44.44 37.55 0.43
C LEU A 130 45.14 37.88 1.75
N LYS A 131 44.75 37.22 2.84
CA LYS A 131 45.36 37.37 4.15
C LYS A 131 46.84 36.98 4.15
N MET A 132 47.18 35.80 3.62
CA MET A 132 48.59 35.37 3.48
C MET A 132 49.41 36.36 2.66
N PHE A 133 48.83 36.93 1.60
CA PHE A 133 49.49 37.96 0.81
C PHE A 133 49.75 39.23 1.62
N LEU A 134 48.76 39.73 2.38
CA LEU A 134 48.92 40.90 3.24
C LEU A 134 49.97 40.68 4.34
N GLU A 135 49.99 39.51 4.98
CA GLU A 135 51.00 39.16 5.98
C GLU A 135 52.41 39.13 5.38
N LEU A 136 52.56 38.54 4.19
CA LEU A 136 53.84 38.51 3.47
C LEU A 136 54.28 39.91 3.02
N TRP A 137 53.33 40.73 2.54
CA TRP A 137 53.61 42.10 2.15
C TRP A 137 54.07 42.89 3.38
N ASN A 138 53.28 42.92 4.46
CA ASN A 138 53.61 43.65 5.69
C ASN A 138 54.97 43.24 6.28
N SER A 139 55.32 41.95 6.26
CA SER A 139 56.62 41.48 6.76
C SER A 139 57.80 41.91 5.89
N LYS A 140 57.60 42.03 4.57
CA LYS A 140 58.64 42.47 3.62
C LYS A 140 58.72 43.98 3.45
N SER A 141 57.66 44.73 3.74
CA SER A 141 57.68 46.20 3.70
C SER A 141 58.80 46.80 4.59
N SER A 142 59.18 46.09 5.66
CA SER A 142 60.27 46.47 6.56
C SER A 142 61.69 46.26 6.00
N SER A 143 61.84 45.58 4.85
CA SER A 143 63.14 45.17 4.28
C SER A 143 63.50 45.87 2.96
N ASN A 144 62.97 47.08 2.72
CA ASN A 144 63.11 47.84 1.46
C ASN A 144 62.48 47.15 0.24
N PHE A 145 61.57 46.19 0.45
CA PHE A 145 60.81 45.58 -0.63
C PHE A 145 59.67 46.51 -1.05
N GLN A 146 59.75 47.07 -2.25
CA GLN A 146 58.64 47.80 -2.86
C GLN A 146 57.84 46.90 -3.78
N LEU A 147 56.54 46.80 -3.48
CA LEU A 147 55.59 46.22 -4.41
C LEU A 147 55.15 47.32 -5.38
N THR A 148 55.41 47.13 -6.68
CA THR A 148 55.08 48.13 -7.71
C THR A 148 53.66 47.95 -8.26
N GLU A 149 53.18 46.71 -8.30
CA GLU A 149 51.84 46.34 -8.75
C GLU A 149 51.30 45.13 -7.98
N LEU A 150 49.97 45.02 -7.88
CA LEU A 150 49.32 43.84 -7.32
C LEU A 150 49.49 42.63 -8.25
N PRO A 151 49.95 41.48 -7.73
CA PRO A 151 50.01 40.25 -8.51
C PRO A 151 48.64 39.91 -9.10
N SER A 152 48.60 39.51 -10.37
CA SER A 152 47.35 39.18 -11.10
C SER A 152 46.47 38.19 -10.35
N ALA A 153 47.07 37.18 -9.72
CA ALA A 153 46.37 36.17 -8.93
C ALA A 153 45.69 36.75 -7.66
N ILE A 154 46.21 37.83 -7.09
CA ILE A 154 45.61 38.54 -5.93
C ILE A 154 44.50 39.46 -6.41
N ARG A 155 44.74 40.20 -7.51
CA ARG A 155 43.74 41.03 -8.18
C ARG A 155 42.48 40.22 -8.54
N GLU A 156 42.66 39.09 -9.21
CA GLU A 156 41.56 38.20 -9.59
C GLU A 156 40.80 37.64 -8.35
N THR A 157 41.53 37.34 -7.27
CA THR A 157 40.91 36.85 -6.03
C THR A 157 40.08 37.95 -5.37
N ALA A 158 40.60 39.17 -5.29
CA ALA A 158 39.90 40.33 -4.75
C ALA A 158 38.65 40.69 -5.58
N GLN A 159 38.75 40.62 -6.92
CA GLN A 159 37.62 40.83 -7.84
C GLN A 159 36.49 39.81 -7.64
N LYS A 160 36.83 38.53 -7.47
CA LYS A 160 35.83 37.48 -7.23
C LYS A 160 35.04 37.68 -5.92
N LEU A 161 35.64 38.35 -4.95
CA LEU A 161 35.04 38.61 -3.64
C LEU A 161 34.21 39.91 -3.57
N VAL A 162 34.24 40.76 -4.60
CA VAL A 162 33.56 42.08 -4.62
C VAL A 162 32.07 42.01 -4.25
N LYS A 163 31.38 40.92 -4.55
CA LYS A 163 29.95 40.77 -4.26
C LYS A 163 29.60 40.58 -2.78
N TYR A 164 30.61 40.41 -1.92
CA TYR A 164 30.44 40.04 -0.50
C TYR A 164 30.91 41.12 0.47
N TYR A 165 31.56 42.15 -0.05
CA TYR A 165 32.06 43.26 0.73
C TYR A 165 31.43 44.54 0.19
N ASP A 166 30.97 45.41 1.09
CA ASP A 166 30.42 46.71 0.71
C ASP A 166 31.48 47.60 0.03
N THR A 167 32.75 47.36 0.35
CA THR A 167 33.90 48.03 -0.26
C THR A 167 34.65 47.08 -1.19
N PRO A 168 34.93 47.47 -2.45
CA PRO A 168 35.72 46.66 -3.37
C PRO A 168 37.14 46.44 -2.83
N ILE A 169 37.48 45.18 -2.53
CA ILE A 169 38.78 44.82 -1.96
C ILE A 169 39.92 45.20 -2.91
N GLU A 170 39.76 44.95 -4.22
CA GLU A 170 40.78 45.29 -5.21
C GLU A 170 41.13 46.77 -5.19
N SER A 171 40.12 47.65 -5.25
CA SER A 171 40.32 49.10 -5.22
C SER A 171 40.97 49.56 -3.91
N THR A 172 40.62 48.90 -2.80
CA THR A 172 41.22 49.19 -1.49
C THR A 172 42.71 48.82 -1.46
N LEU A 173 43.06 47.65 -2.00
CA LEU A 173 44.45 47.20 -2.11
C LEU A 173 45.29 48.08 -3.05
N GLU A 174 44.77 48.45 -4.21
CA GLU A 174 45.46 49.35 -5.17
C GLU A 174 45.68 50.75 -4.57
N THR A 175 44.72 51.23 -3.78
CA THR A 175 44.86 52.52 -3.05
C THR A 175 45.93 52.42 -1.97
N ALA A 176 45.95 51.32 -1.20
CA ALA A 176 46.98 51.09 -0.18
C ALA A 176 48.38 50.94 -0.80
N LEU A 177 48.49 50.28 -1.95
CA LEU A 177 49.72 50.16 -2.73
C LEU A 177 50.25 51.54 -3.16
N SER A 178 49.36 52.35 -3.73
CA SER A 178 49.68 53.71 -4.18
C SER A 178 50.13 54.60 -3.01
N ALA A 179 49.44 54.51 -1.86
CA ALA A 179 49.81 55.23 -0.65
C ALA A 179 51.15 54.78 -0.06
N SER A 180 51.44 53.47 -0.08
CA SER A 180 52.73 52.92 0.37
C SER A 180 53.89 53.41 -0.49
N ASN A 181 53.69 53.57 -1.80
CA ASN A 181 54.72 54.05 -2.73
C ASN A 181 54.92 55.59 -2.67
N LEU A 182 53.92 56.34 -2.19
CA LEU A 182 53.98 57.79 -2.01
C LEU A 182 54.71 58.21 -0.71
N ASN A 183 54.81 57.32 0.27
CA ASN A 183 55.40 57.62 1.58
C ASN A 183 56.94 57.59 1.64
N GLU A 184 57.64 57.45 0.50
CA GLU A 184 59.10 57.61 0.46
C GLU A 184 59.59 59.06 0.61
N ASN A 185 58.70 60.06 0.72
CA ASN A 185 59.12 61.46 0.82
C ASN A 185 58.61 62.28 2.02
N LYS A 186 57.92 61.70 3.01
CA LYS A 186 57.69 62.40 4.28
C LYS A 186 57.68 61.47 5.47
N GLU A 187 58.48 61.85 6.45
CA GLU A 187 58.55 61.30 7.80
C GLU A 187 57.16 61.19 8.46
N ASN A 188 56.98 60.07 9.16
CA ASN A 188 56.11 59.88 10.31
C ASN A 188 54.66 60.39 10.17
N THR A 189 53.75 59.48 9.83
CA THR A 189 52.40 59.57 10.38
C THR A 189 51.94 58.18 10.81
N THR A 190 51.94 58.00 12.13
CA THR A 190 51.35 56.88 12.85
C THR A 190 49.90 56.68 12.39
N PHE A 191 49.63 55.62 11.63
CA PHE A 191 48.27 55.15 11.44
C PHE A 191 47.86 54.47 12.75
N SER A 192 47.12 55.19 13.60
CA SER A 192 46.46 54.63 14.77
C SER A 192 45.26 53.82 14.28
N LEU A 193 45.43 52.50 14.18
CA LEU A 193 44.32 51.57 13.99
C LEU A 193 43.72 51.22 15.35
N ASP A 194 43.10 52.20 16.00
CA ASP A 194 42.23 51.96 17.15
C ASP A 194 40.79 52.25 16.74
N GLN A 195 40.16 51.26 16.10
CA GLN A 195 38.71 51.19 16.09
C GLN A 195 38.29 49.72 16.00
N PRO A 196 37.73 49.12 17.06
CA PRO A 196 37.09 47.82 16.97
C PRO A 196 35.75 48.03 16.28
N THR A 197 35.74 48.04 14.95
CA THR A 197 34.49 47.86 14.22
C THR A 197 34.10 46.40 14.36
N ASN A 198 33.12 46.20 15.24
CA ASN A 198 32.41 44.95 15.44
C ASN A 198 31.70 44.59 14.12
N CYS A 199 32.42 43.94 13.21
CA CYS A 199 31.83 43.34 12.02
C CYS A 199 31.33 41.95 12.40
N ASP A 200 30.29 41.92 13.21
CA ASP A 200 29.45 40.74 13.29
C ASP A 200 28.85 40.52 11.88
N PRO A 201 29.05 39.36 11.24
CA PRO A 201 28.25 39.04 10.07
C PRO A 201 26.80 38.97 10.55
N VAL A 202 25.95 39.87 10.05
CA VAL A 202 24.50 39.79 10.26
C VAL A 202 24.02 38.49 9.63
N MET A 203 24.06 37.43 10.43
CA MET A 203 23.39 36.17 10.17
C MET A 203 21.91 36.46 10.32
N ASN A 204 21.27 36.85 9.22
CA ASN A 204 19.84 36.66 9.06
C ASN A 204 19.61 35.14 8.98
N VAL A 205 19.62 34.49 10.15
CA VAL A 205 18.93 33.22 10.34
C VAL A 205 17.47 33.57 10.20
N GLY A 206 16.93 33.34 9.00
CA GLY A 206 15.48 33.31 8.81
C GLY A 206 14.93 32.34 9.84
N VAL A 207 14.29 32.91 10.87
CA VAL A 207 13.46 32.17 11.81
C VAL A 207 12.49 31.37 10.94
N LEU A 208 12.58 30.05 11.06
CA LEU A 208 11.64 29.14 10.45
C LEU A 208 10.27 29.53 11.04
N GLU A 209 9.44 30.14 10.21
CA GLU A 209 8.06 30.50 10.56
C GLU A 209 7.38 29.19 11.01
N GLU A 210 7.02 29.13 12.29
CA GLU A 210 6.22 28.02 12.83
C GLU A 210 4.93 27.96 12.02
N CYS A 211 4.81 26.94 11.16
CA CYS A 211 3.52 26.54 10.63
C CYS A 211 2.65 26.09 11.80
N HIS A 212 1.91 27.04 12.37
CA HIS A 212 0.83 26.78 13.30
C HIS A 212 -0.26 26.02 12.53
N VAL A 213 -0.24 24.70 12.62
CA VAL A 213 -1.36 23.88 12.15
C VAL A 213 -2.44 23.97 13.22
N ASN A 214 -3.38 24.90 13.03
CA ASN A 214 -4.63 24.91 13.79
C ASN A 214 -5.41 23.64 13.41
N THR A 215 -5.31 22.60 14.24
CA THR A 215 -6.21 21.45 14.17
C THR A 215 -7.32 21.69 15.20
N GLU A 216 -8.35 22.43 14.79
CA GLU A 216 -9.64 22.39 15.49
C GLU A 216 -10.29 21.05 15.11
N LEU A 217 -10.07 20.03 15.94
CA LEU A 217 -10.86 18.81 15.93
C LEU A 217 -11.77 18.86 17.16
N GLU A 218 -12.96 19.43 16.98
CA GLU A 218 -14.04 19.32 17.95
C GLU A 218 -14.45 17.85 18.12
N ASN A 219 -14.36 17.40 19.37
CA ASN A 219 -15.22 16.43 20.06
C ASN A 219 -15.64 15.15 19.31
N SER A 220 -14.95 14.06 19.63
CA SER A 220 -15.62 12.77 19.88
C SER A 220 -14.90 12.00 20.97
N ASP A 221 -15.60 11.82 22.09
CA ASP A 221 -15.20 11.01 23.25
C ASP A 221 -14.83 9.58 22.86
N VAL A 222 -13.54 9.22 23.00
CA VAL A 222 -13.15 7.86 23.37
C VAL A 222 -11.94 7.95 24.29
N ALA A 223 -12.19 7.70 25.58
CA ALA A 223 -11.16 7.58 26.60
C ALA A 223 -10.27 6.36 26.33
N PHE A 224 -8.97 6.58 26.09
CA PHE A 224 -7.94 5.58 26.35
C PHE A 224 -6.69 6.22 26.98
N GLY A 225 -6.21 5.55 28.02
CA GLY A 225 -5.19 5.93 28.99
C GLY A 225 -3.98 6.72 28.47
N SER A 226 -3.71 7.78 29.22
CA SER A 226 -2.46 8.55 29.24
C SER A 226 -1.23 7.67 29.44
N GLN A 227 -0.38 7.59 28.41
CA GLN A 227 1.08 7.47 28.56
C GLN A 227 1.77 8.13 27.35
N ILE A 228 1.77 9.46 27.34
CA ILE A 228 2.62 10.25 26.44
C ILE A 228 4.04 10.15 26.99
N VAL A 229 4.75 9.11 26.57
CA VAL A 229 6.22 9.07 26.68
C VAL A 229 6.77 9.60 25.37
N ASP A 230 7.30 10.82 25.48
CA ASP A 230 8.13 11.52 24.52
C ASP A 230 8.89 10.56 23.58
N SER A 231 8.41 10.51 22.34
CA SER A 231 9.03 9.72 21.27
C SER A 231 9.40 10.65 20.12
N SER A 232 10.09 11.74 20.45
CA SER A 232 10.86 12.58 19.51
C SER A 232 12.12 11.85 19.02
N ARG A 233 12.00 10.57 18.62
CA ARG A 233 13.09 9.80 18.03
C ARG A 233 12.99 9.88 16.52
N LEU A 234 13.73 10.83 15.94
CA LEU A 234 14.09 10.85 14.52
C LEU A 234 14.64 9.48 14.13
N ARG A 235 13.83 8.65 13.46
CA ARG A 235 14.34 7.47 12.76
C ARG A 235 14.80 7.92 11.39
N MET A 236 16.07 8.30 11.29
CA MET A 236 16.76 8.37 10.01
C MET A 236 16.86 6.95 9.44
N SER A 237 15.88 6.56 8.62
CA SER A 237 15.95 5.30 7.87
C SER A 237 17.05 5.40 6.82
N ILE A 238 18.18 4.75 7.10
CA ILE A 238 19.18 4.40 6.10
C ILE A 238 18.67 3.13 5.42
N LEU A 239 17.90 3.29 4.35
CA LEU A 239 17.63 2.21 3.39
C LEU A 239 18.17 2.67 2.05
N ASP A 240 19.48 2.56 1.93
CA ASP A 240 20.21 2.57 0.66
C ASP A 240 20.50 1.10 0.35
N THR A 241 19.60 0.46 -0.39
CA THR A 241 19.82 -0.91 -0.91
C THR A 241 19.75 -0.89 -2.42
N SER A 242 20.76 -0.28 -3.05
CA SER A 242 21.14 -0.62 -4.41
C SER A 242 21.96 -1.92 -4.38
N LEU A 243 21.32 -3.08 -4.41
CA LEU A 243 21.96 -4.35 -4.77
C LEU A 243 20.96 -5.20 -5.54
N ILE A 244 21.03 -5.12 -6.86
CA ILE A 244 20.40 -6.06 -7.79
C ILE A 244 21.26 -7.34 -7.76
N PRO A 245 20.73 -8.51 -7.35
CA PRO A 245 21.46 -9.76 -7.52
C PRO A 245 21.33 -10.21 -8.97
N THR A 246 22.43 -10.11 -9.73
CA THR A 246 22.56 -10.82 -11.01
C THR A 246 22.62 -12.32 -10.75
N LYS A 247 21.69 -13.01 -11.39
CA LYS A 247 21.49 -14.45 -11.45
C LYS A 247 22.78 -15.19 -11.84
N GLY A 248 23.17 -16.16 -11.02
CA GLY A 248 23.81 -17.41 -11.47
C GLY A 248 25.33 -17.48 -11.46
N THR A 249 25.89 -17.93 -10.34
CA THR A 249 27.06 -18.82 -10.36
C THR A 249 26.84 -19.93 -9.35
N ALA A 250 26.81 -21.15 -9.89
CA ALA A 250 26.65 -22.40 -9.18
C ALA A 250 27.80 -22.64 -8.19
N HIS A 251 27.48 -23.21 -7.02
CA HIS A 251 28.34 -24.20 -6.42
C HIS A 251 27.52 -25.26 -5.67
N LYS A 252 27.80 -26.51 -6.04
CA LYS A 252 27.35 -27.78 -5.47
C LYS A 252 27.55 -27.82 -3.95
N GLY A 253 26.64 -28.50 -3.27
CA GLY A 253 26.87 -29.01 -1.91
C GLY A 253 25.61 -29.55 -1.27
N ASP A 254 25.56 -30.87 -1.22
CA ASP A 254 24.84 -31.73 -0.29
C ASP A 254 23.43 -32.25 -0.60
N GLU A 255 23.46 -33.58 -0.58
CA GLU A 255 22.47 -34.59 -0.84
C GLU A 255 21.49 -34.72 0.32
N THR A 256 20.23 -34.97 -0.01
CA THR A 256 19.24 -35.83 0.67
C THR A 256 17.95 -35.57 -0.11
N GLY A 257 17.52 -36.44 -1.03
CA GLY A 257 17.18 -37.83 -0.78
C GLY A 257 15.69 -37.90 -0.43
N SER A 258 14.82 -37.87 -1.46
CA SER A 258 13.48 -38.49 -1.47
C SER A 258 12.88 -38.43 -2.88
N GLU A 259 12.57 -39.62 -3.37
CA GLU A 259 11.91 -40.02 -4.63
C GLU A 259 10.58 -39.26 -4.86
N SER A 260 10.34 -38.69 -6.04
CA SER A 260 9.71 -39.32 -7.22
C SER A 260 8.30 -39.87 -7.00
N MET A 261 7.28 -39.14 -7.46
CA MET A 261 6.19 -39.69 -8.28
C MET A 261 5.75 -38.67 -9.34
N LEU A 262 5.92 -39.07 -10.61
CA LEU A 262 5.44 -38.49 -11.87
C LEU A 262 3.89 -38.49 -11.90
N LEU A 263 3.26 -37.35 -12.22
CA LEU A 263 2.64 -36.94 -13.49
C LEU A 263 1.49 -37.83 -14.00
N ASP A 264 0.34 -37.19 -14.24
CA ASP A 264 -0.39 -37.29 -15.52
C ASP A 264 -1.35 -36.09 -15.68
N GLU A 265 -1.11 -35.23 -16.68
CA GLU A 265 -2.14 -34.38 -17.29
C GLU A 265 -1.89 -34.33 -18.81
N PRO A 266 -2.94 -34.33 -19.65
CA PRO A 266 -2.83 -34.72 -21.05
C PRO A 266 -2.48 -33.56 -21.99
N THR A 267 -1.67 -33.91 -22.99
CA THR A 267 -1.28 -33.12 -24.15
C THR A 267 -2.49 -32.78 -25.03
N VAL A 268 -2.73 -31.50 -25.30
CA VAL A 268 -3.59 -31.02 -26.39
C VAL A 268 -2.68 -30.44 -27.48
N GLU A 269 -2.64 -31.10 -28.63
CA GLU A 269 -1.96 -30.62 -29.84
C GLU A 269 -2.75 -29.48 -30.51
N PRO A 270 -2.10 -28.43 -31.02
CA PRO A 270 -2.72 -27.48 -31.94
C PRO A 270 -2.51 -27.92 -33.40
N SER A 271 -3.62 -28.19 -34.11
CA SER A 271 -3.63 -28.28 -35.58
C SER A 271 -3.45 -26.88 -36.16
N ILE A 272 -2.39 -26.71 -36.96
CA ILE A 272 -2.17 -25.52 -37.79
C ILE A 272 -2.23 -25.97 -39.24
N ASP A 273 -3.27 -25.53 -39.93
CA ASP A 273 -3.45 -25.66 -41.37
C ASP A 273 -2.42 -24.78 -42.10
N THR A 274 -1.61 -25.38 -42.97
CA THR A 274 -0.94 -24.69 -44.08
C THR A 274 -0.48 -25.72 -45.11
N THR A 275 -1.10 -25.77 -46.30
CA THR A 275 -0.46 -25.40 -47.59
C THR A 275 -1.33 -25.73 -48.81
N SER A 276 -1.34 -24.75 -49.71
CA SER A 276 -1.55 -24.74 -51.17
C SER A 276 -1.90 -26.03 -51.92
N TYR A 277 -2.96 -25.93 -52.73
CA TYR A 277 -2.85 -25.94 -54.21
C TYR A 277 -3.76 -24.85 -54.79
#